data_AF-A0A4V0KBI6-F1
#
_entry.id   AF-A0A4V0KBI6-F1
#
_cell.length_a   1.000
_cell.length_b   1.000
_cell.length_c   1.000
_cell.angle_alpha   90.00
_cell.angle_beta   90.00
_cell.angle_gamma   90.00
#
_symmetry.space_group_name_H-M   'P 1'
#
loop_
_entity.id
_entity.type
_entity.pdbx_description
1 polymer ?
#
loop_
_entity_poly.entity_id
_entity_poly.type
_entity_poly.pdbx_seq_one_letter_code
_entity_poly.pdbx_strand_id
1 'polypeptide(L)'
;MTDVIAEKNKSYDISNTYEPKYPEENEANENTKVDITHEKYIIWRRNTPFLYSSLLKHKLDWPSLTVEFIGVENSFKSKTGYFTNKILLGTHTSNQDSEYVYIGETKSPLYSAKEDVLQYENYTGFINNKKKKRGHPLPSFEIKAKLLHPGEVIRATHLPNNSFFIVTQTYNGNILLFDYTKHPSFPSDIATCYPQMILKGHGSEGSGLCWNINKIYDNNIGDSKNTKNNIKDNENDTENTNDENFGEINTSNLLLASCASDGSICLWDINKGTKSNEVPRTYGINKVGKGADYNIKIYENTPTLSPLCTWINKNEETTLNDIFFHSKFNNILGVCDDNGYMSIYDIRKKNFFTRPEISYKDHNQPMNTFSFDNFSEYIFASGYSDGLISIWDMRCNKESLLKIDYHTQSINRIKFCLMQSGIFGTCSDDGTACIWDMSRNSENYEQIKKLEDDIYNNPKKIPKQLLFVHGGHIGSVYDMSWANTTTLLAATVGVDNSLQVWNMNEQFMFQ
;
A
#
# COMPACT_ATOMS: atom_id res chain seq x y z
N MET A 1 16.07 -0.18 -74.25
CA MET A 1 15.50 -1.17 -75.20
C MET A 1 16.60 -2.20 -75.38
N THR A 2 16.43 -3.40 -74.80
CA THR A 2 17.15 -4.69 -75.06
C THR A 2 18.69 -4.63 -75.12
N ASP A 3 19.43 -5.31 -74.24
CA ASP A 3 19.73 -6.76 -74.27
C ASP A 3 19.98 -7.26 -72.82
N VAL A 4 19.35 -8.27 -72.21
CA VAL A 4 18.95 -9.66 -72.54
C VAL A 4 20.11 -10.69 -72.48
N ILE A 5 20.21 -11.31 -71.29
CA ILE A 5 20.41 -12.76 -71.01
C ILE A 5 21.75 -13.43 -71.39
N ALA A 6 22.57 -13.68 -70.36
CA ALA A 6 23.27 -14.95 -70.02
C ALA A 6 24.12 -14.61 -68.76
N GLU A 7 24.02 -15.24 -67.60
CA GLU A 7 24.38 -16.64 -67.33
C GLU A 7 23.61 -17.14 -66.10
N LYS A 8 22.83 -18.22 -66.30
CA LYS A 8 22.47 -19.17 -65.24
C LYS A 8 23.59 -20.20 -65.18
N ASN A 9 24.07 -20.53 -63.98
CA ASN A 9 24.30 -21.88 -63.46
C ASN A 9 25.37 -21.86 -62.36
N LYS A 10 24.95 -22.04 -61.10
CA LYS A 10 25.66 -22.85 -60.11
C LYS A 10 24.73 -23.14 -58.92
N SER A 11 24.28 -24.39 -58.88
CA SER A 11 23.67 -25.05 -57.73
C SER A 11 24.66 -25.10 -56.57
N TYR A 12 24.19 -24.86 -55.35
CA TYR A 12 24.91 -25.24 -54.14
C TYR A 12 24.02 -26.17 -53.32
N ASP A 13 24.53 -27.38 -53.10
CA ASP A 13 23.91 -28.49 -52.40
C ASP A 13 23.68 -28.19 -50.91
N ILE A 14 22.53 -28.66 -50.43
CA ILE A 14 22.12 -28.69 -49.03
C ILE A 14 22.61 -30.01 -48.44
N SER A 15 23.75 -29.99 -47.77
CA SER A 15 24.08 -30.97 -46.71
C SER A 15 25.34 -30.52 -45.98
N ASN A 16 25.20 -30.00 -44.76
CA ASN A 16 26.11 -30.31 -43.66
C ASN A 16 25.48 -29.93 -42.32
N THR A 17 25.36 -30.95 -41.50
CA THR A 17 24.94 -31.02 -40.11
C THR A 17 25.73 -30.03 -39.23
N TYR A 18 25.02 -29.15 -38.52
CA TYR A 18 25.56 -28.39 -37.40
C TYR A 18 25.37 -29.22 -36.11
N GLU A 19 26.46 -29.78 -35.60
CA GLU A 19 26.54 -30.20 -34.20
C GLU A 19 26.78 -28.97 -33.30
N PRO A 20 26.14 -28.88 -32.12
CA PRO A 20 26.40 -27.81 -31.17
C PRO A 20 27.72 -28.05 -30.44
N LYS A 21 28.70 -27.15 -30.65
CA LYS A 21 29.88 -27.06 -29.78
C LYS A 21 29.52 -26.35 -28.48
N TYR A 22 29.73 -27.01 -27.36
CA TYR A 22 29.75 -26.39 -26.03
C TYR A 22 30.92 -25.39 -25.94
N PRO A 23 30.76 -24.22 -25.29
CA PRO A 23 31.86 -23.28 -25.14
C PRO A 23 32.83 -23.75 -24.04
N GLU A 24 34.10 -23.84 -24.38
CA GLU A 24 35.22 -23.98 -23.44
C GLU A 24 35.34 -22.71 -22.58
N GLU A 25 35.53 -22.92 -21.27
CA GLU A 25 35.77 -21.86 -20.28
C GLU A 25 37.09 -21.14 -20.58
N ASN A 26 36.99 -19.88 -21.01
CA ASN A 26 38.12 -18.95 -21.00
C ASN A 26 37.93 -17.96 -19.84
N GLU A 27 38.76 -18.12 -18.82
CA GLU A 27 38.94 -17.19 -17.71
C GLU A 27 39.56 -15.86 -18.20
N ALA A 28 38.73 -14.99 -18.78
CA ALA A 28 39.01 -13.55 -18.92
C ALA A 28 37.76 -12.81 -19.46
N ASN A 29 36.88 -12.34 -18.58
CA ASN A 29 36.02 -11.14 -18.77
C ASN A 29 35.02 -10.97 -17.60
N GLU A 30 35.48 -10.45 -16.46
CA GLU A 30 34.57 -10.08 -15.35
C GLU A 30 34.08 -8.61 -15.38
N ASN A 31 34.43 -7.81 -16.40
CA ASN A 31 34.18 -6.36 -16.38
C ASN A 31 33.10 -5.82 -17.35
N THR A 32 32.23 -6.65 -17.92
CA THR A 32 31.11 -6.18 -18.77
C THR A 32 29.82 -6.95 -18.53
N LYS A 33 29.38 -7.08 -17.27
CA LYS A 33 27.95 -7.29 -17.00
C LYS A 33 27.23 -5.95 -17.16
N VAL A 34 26.58 -5.75 -18.29
CA VAL A 34 25.63 -4.65 -18.47
C VAL A 34 24.56 -4.77 -17.38
N ASP A 35 24.40 -3.73 -16.57
CA ASP A 35 23.38 -3.71 -15.53
C ASP A 35 21.99 -3.54 -16.17
N ILE A 36 21.34 -4.68 -16.41
CA ILE A 36 20.00 -4.78 -17.02
C ILE A 36 18.99 -3.91 -16.26
N THR A 37 19.14 -3.76 -14.94
CA THR A 37 18.22 -2.95 -14.13
C THR A 37 18.37 -1.46 -14.46
N HIS A 38 19.61 -1.01 -14.63
CA HIS A 38 19.91 0.36 -15.03
C HIS A 38 19.41 0.67 -16.45
N GLU A 39 19.58 -0.24 -17.39
CA GLU A 39 19.05 -0.06 -18.76
C GLU A 39 17.53 0.03 -18.79
N LYS A 40 16.83 -0.86 -18.08
CA LYS A 40 15.36 -0.81 -17.93
C LYS A 40 14.92 0.54 -17.36
N TYR A 41 15.62 1.03 -16.35
CA TYR A 41 15.33 2.33 -15.76
C TYR A 41 15.54 3.49 -16.74
N ILE A 42 16.59 3.47 -17.57
CA ILE A 42 16.82 4.49 -18.61
C ILE A 42 15.70 4.47 -19.66
N ILE A 43 15.28 3.27 -20.09
CA ILE A 43 14.18 3.11 -21.05
C ILE A 43 12.88 3.64 -20.46
N TRP A 44 12.55 3.23 -19.23
CA TRP A 44 11.39 3.73 -18.51
C TRP A 44 11.41 5.26 -18.44
N ARG A 45 12.53 5.83 -18.02
CA ARG A 45 12.72 7.28 -17.89
C ARG A 45 12.43 8.01 -19.21
N ARG A 46 12.91 7.51 -20.35
CA ARG A 46 12.65 8.08 -21.68
C ARG A 46 11.16 8.08 -22.05
N ASN A 47 10.41 7.09 -21.58
CA ASN A 47 8.99 6.93 -21.87
C ASN A 47 8.08 7.66 -20.86
N THR A 48 8.60 8.13 -19.73
CA THR A 48 7.80 8.79 -18.68
C THR A 48 6.87 9.91 -19.17
N PRO A 49 7.24 10.79 -20.14
CA PRO A 49 6.35 11.86 -20.58
C PRO A 49 5.08 11.37 -21.30
N PHE A 50 5.11 10.15 -21.83
CA PHE A 50 3.95 9.54 -22.48
C PHE A 50 3.10 8.74 -21.49
N LEU A 51 3.74 8.21 -20.44
CA LEU A 51 3.11 7.29 -19.49
C LEU A 51 2.41 7.99 -18.32
N TYR A 52 2.91 9.16 -17.90
CA TYR A 52 2.44 9.84 -16.68
C TYR A 52 1.93 11.24 -16.97
N SER A 53 0.82 11.61 -16.34
CA SER A 53 0.36 12.99 -16.27
C SER A 53 1.12 13.78 -15.20
N SER A 54 1.51 13.11 -14.12
CA SER A 54 2.35 13.68 -13.06
C SER A 54 3.26 12.60 -12.49
N LEU A 55 4.52 12.94 -12.26
CA LEU A 55 5.51 12.05 -11.65
C LEU A 55 6.45 12.86 -10.75
N LEU A 56 6.49 12.48 -9.49
CA LEU A 56 7.42 12.98 -8.47
C LEU A 56 8.28 11.82 -8.02
N LYS A 57 9.59 11.93 -8.18
CA LYS A 57 10.58 11.03 -7.58
C LYS A 57 11.40 11.80 -6.56
N HIS A 58 11.32 11.40 -5.30
CA HIS A 58 12.07 12.00 -4.20
C HIS A 58 12.96 10.93 -3.55
N LYS A 59 14.24 11.22 -3.36
CA LYS A 59 15.17 10.33 -2.63
C LYS A 59 15.09 10.65 -1.14
N LEU A 60 14.65 9.69 -0.35
CA LEU A 60 14.63 9.72 1.11
C LEU A 60 16.03 9.43 1.66
N ASP A 61 16.31 9.90 2.87
CA ASP A 61 17.56 9.61 3.57
C ASP A 61 17.65 8.11 3.92
N TRP A 62 16.52 7.56 4.39
CA TRP A 62 16.33 6.16 4.76
C TRP A 62 15.12 5.57 4.04
N PRO A 63 15.11 4.25 3.74
CA PRO A 63 13.96 3.62 3.13
C PRO A 63 12.74 3.67 4.06
N SER A 64 11.56 3.70 3.45
CA SER A 64 10.28 3.63 4.16
C SER A 64 9.60 2.31 3.83
N LEU A 65 9.26 1.53 4.86
CA LEU A 65 8.50 0.29 4.72
C LEU A 65 6.99 0.53 4.52
N THR A 66 6.53 1.76 4.81
CA THR A 66 5.12 2.11 4.74
C THR A 66 4.89 3.44 4.02
N VAL A 67 3.79 3.57 3.31
CA VAL A 67 3.34 4.85 2.74
C VAL A 67 1.83 4.94 2.85
N GLU A 68 1.32 6.03 3.40
CA GLU A 68 -0.13 6.25 3.50
C GLU A 68 -0.46 7.73 3.26
N PHE A 69 -1.44 8.00 2.39
CA PHE A 69 -1.97 9.36 2.26
C PHE A 69 -2.85 9.72 3.45
N ILE A 70 -2.68 10.94 3.97
CA ILE A 70 -3.41 11.44 5.13
C ILE A 70 -4.60 12.28 4.67
N GLY A 71 -5.79 11.91 5.14
CA GLY A 71 -7.04 12.62 4.88
C GLY A 71 -7.62 12.30 3.51
N VAL A 72 -8.94 12.47 3.39
CA VAL A 72 -9.71 12.11 2.19
C VAL A 72 -9.80 13.27 1.19
N GLU A 73 -9.54 14.51 1.66
CA GLU A 73 -9.70 15.72 0.87
C GLU A 73 -8.37 16.39 0.55
N ASN A 74 -8.15 16.68 -0.74
CA ASN A 74 -7.03 17.50 -1.17
C ASN A 74 -7.27 18.95 -0.74
N SER A 75 -6.35 19.56 0.01
CA SER A 75 -6.46 20.99 0.27
C SER A 75 -6.02 21.76 -0.97
N PHE A 76 -6.99 22.13 -1.82
CA PHE A 76 -6.73 22.96 -3.00
C PHE A 76 -6.33 24.38 -2.59
N LYS A 77 -5.15 24.82 -3.02
CA LYS A 77 -4.70 26.20 -2.82
C LYS A 77 -4.80 26.97 -4.13
N SER A 78 -5.96 27.59 -4.36
CA SER A 78 -6.28 28.36 -5.58
C SER A 78 -5.24 29.42 -5.95
N LYS A 79 -4.57 30.01 -4.95
CA LYS A 79 -3.54 31.03 -5.15
C LYS A 79 -2.25 30.51 -5.78
N THR A 80 -1.95 29.21 -5.65
CA THR A 80 -0.67 28.63 -6.10
C THR A 80 -0.81 27.66 -7.27
N GLY A 81 -2.04 27.21 -7.60
CA GLY A 81 -2.26 26.24 -8.67
C GLY A 81 -1.73 24.84 -8.36
N TYR A 82 -1.67 24.46 -7.08
CA TYR A 82 -1.23 23.15 -6.63
C TYR A 82 -2.32 22.47 -5.78
N PHE A 83 -2.44 21.15 -5.95
CA PHE A 83 -3.01 20.26 -4.95
C PHE A 83 -1.93 19.87 -3.95
N THR A 84 -2.26 19.93 -2.67
CA THR A 84 -1.34 19.50 -1.62
C THR A 84 -1.94 18.33 -0.86
N ASN A 85 -1.21 17.23 -0.83
CA ASN A 85 -1.59 16.02 -0.11
C ASN A 85 -0.55 15.75 0.97
N LYS A 86 -1.01 15.30 2.14
CA LYS A 86 -0.13 14.88 3.21
C LYS A 86 0.12 13.38 3.10
N ILE A 87 1.33 12.94 3.43
CA ILE A 87 1.74 11.54 3.35
C ILE A 87 2.45 11.15 4.65
N LEU A 88 2.16 9.97 5.18
CA LEU A 88 2.92 9.30 6.22
C LEU A 88 3.98 8.40 5.60
N LEU A 89 5.18 8.44 6.18
CA LEU A 89 6.28 7.53 5.87
C LEU A 89 6.91 7.07 7.19
N GLY A 90 7.49 5.88 7.16
CA GLY A 90 8.36 5.38 8.21
C GLY A 90 9.83 5.53 7.83
N THR A 91 10.71 5.29 8.78
CA THR A 91 12.12 5.02 8.50
C THR A 91 12.46 3.59 8.90
N HIS A 92 13.46 3.06 8.20
CA HIS A 92 14.12 1.81 8.50
C HIS A 92 15.64 2.05 8.37
N THR A 93 16.29 2.29 9.50
CA THR A 93 17.73 2.63 9.61
C THR A 93 18.58 1.43 10.00
N SER A 94 17.96 0.29 10.36
CA SER A 94 18.63 -0.89 10.89
C SER A 94 19.58 -0.56 12.05
N ASN A 95 19.11 0.29 12.98
CA ASN A 95 19.84 0.81 14.15
C ASN A 95 21.07 1.67 13.84
N GLN A 96 21.21 2.19 12.61
CA GLN A 96 22.30 3.10 12.24
C GLN A 96 22.01 4.56 12.60
N ASP A 97 20.73 4.91 12.68
CA ASP A 97 20.26 6.25 13.01
C ASP A 97 18.94 6.16 13.80
N SER A 98 18.48 7.27 14.33
CA SER A 98 17.21 7.33 15.05
C SER A 98 16.03 7.17 14.10
N GLU A 99 15.04 6.43 14.56
CA GLU A 99 13.86 6.12 13.77
C GLU A 99 12.78 7.19 13.96
N TYR A 100 12.11 7.52 12.86
CA TYR A 100 11.10 8.56 12.80
C TYR A 100 9.90 8.13 11.95
N VAL A 101 8.72 8.60 12.36
CA VAL A 101 7.57 8.69 11.48
C VAL A 101 7.59 10.07 10.84
N TYR A 102 7.64 10.13 9.51
CA TYR A 102 7.62 11.37 8.75
C TYR A 102 6.20 11.72 8.33
N ILE A 103 5.85 12.99 8.56
CA ILE A 103 4.65 13.61 8.02
C ILE A 103 5.12 14.55 6.91
N GLY A 104 4.97 14.11 5.67
CA GLY A 104 5.33 14.86 4.47
C GLY A 104 4.14 15.58 3.84
N GLU A 105 4.43 16.58 3.01
CA GLU A 105 3.47 17.24 2.12
C GLU A 105 3.99 17.14 0.68
N THR A 106 3.20 16.53 -0.19
CA THR A 106 3.41 16.52 -1.64
C THR A 106 2.59 17.62 -2.28
N LYS A 107 3.20 18.37 -3.19
CA LYS A 107 2.54 19.39 -4.00
C LYS A 107 2.52 18.89 -5.44
N SER A 108 1.33 18.71 -5.99
CA SER A 108 1.13 18.32 -7.39
C SER A 108 0.50 19.50 -8.14
N PRO A 109 1.07 19.95 -9.26
CA PRO A 109 0.51 21.07 -10.03
C PRO A 109 -0.84 20.70 -10.65
N LEU A 110 -1.72 21.69 -10.76
CA LEU A 110 -2.98 21.57 -11.48
C LEU A 110 -2.70 21.74 -12.97
N TYR A 111 -2.74 20.66 -13.74
CA TYR A 111 -2.57 20.74 -15.19
C TYR A 111 -3.89 21.13 -15.84
N SER A 112 -3.88 22.21 -16.60
CA SER A 112 -4.93 22.50 -17.58
C SER A 112 -4.56 21.74 -18.86
N ALA A 113 -5.48 20.95 -19.41
CA ALA A 113 -5.30 20.13 -20.63
C ALA A 113 -4.97 20.93 -21.92
N LYS A 114 -4.61 22.22 -21.80
CA LYS A 114 -4.24 23.12 -22.89
C LYS A 114 -2.74 23.35 -23.04
N GLU A 115 -1.89 22.79 -22.18
CA GLU A 115 -0.44 23.07 -22.19
C GLU A 115 0.43 21.83 -22.47
N ASP A 116 1.41 22.07 -23.33
CA ASP A 116 2.24 21.18 -24.16
C ASP A 116 2.95 20.04 -23.39
N VAL A 117 2.66 18.77 -23.76
CA VAL A 117 3.11 17.48 -23.15
C VAL A 117 4.64 17.36 -23.00
N LEU A 118 5.39 18.22 -23.69
CA LEU A 118 6.86 18.25 -23.69
C LEU A 118 7.48 19.08 -22.55
N GLN A 119 6.69 19.80 -21.75
CA GLN A 119 7.21 20.68 -20.68
C GLN A 119 7.24 20.05 -19.29
N TYR A 120 6.99 18.74 -19.19
CA TYR A 120 6.62 18.03 -17.96
C TYR A 120 7.78 17.40 -17.15
N GLU A 121 8.95 18.05 -16.99
CA GLU A 121 9.83 17.67 -15.86
C GLU A 121 10.61 18.82 -15.20
N ASN A 122 10.94 18.58 -13.93
CA ASN A 122 12.18 18.98 -13.28
C ASN A 122 13.40 18.37 -14.03
N TYR A 123 13.59 18.74 -15.31
CA TYR A 123 14.66 18.29 -16.22
C TYR A 123 16.05 18.88 -15.90
N THR A 124 16.33 19.31 -14.66
CA THR A 124 17.58 20.04 -14.35
C THR A 124 18.84 19.18 -14.34
N GLY A 125 18.72 17.86 -14.56
CA GLY A 125 19.88 16.99 -14.73
C GLY A 125 20.59 17.10 -16.08
N PHE A 126 19.95 17.68 -17.11
CA PHE A 126 20.50 17.68 -18.48
C PHE A 126 20.28 18.98 -19.29
N ILE A 127 19.67 20.02 -18.71
CA ILE A 127 19.55 21.34 -19.36
C ILE A 127 20.42 22.37 -18.61
N ASN A 128 21.35 22.97 -19.36
CA ASN A 128 22.30 23.98 -18.86
C ASN A 128 21.56 25.11 -18.10
N ASN A 129 22.01 25.41 -16.87
CA ASN A 129 21.39 26.25 -15.84
C ASN A 129 21.12 27.74 -16.21
N LYS A 130 21.20 28.13 -17.49
CA LYS A 130 21.22 29.55 -17.90
C LYS A 130 19.91 30.14 -18.42
N LYS A 131 18.78 29.43 -18.39
CA LYS A 131 17.48 30.00 -18.76
C LYS A 131 16.34 29.54 -17.86
N LYS A 132 16.30 30.02 -16.61
CA LYS A 132 15.05 30.05 -15.84
C LYS A 132 14.12 31.12 -16.45
N LYS A 133 13.46 30.79 -17.57
CA LYS A 133 12.16 31.43 -17.88
C LYS A 133 11.20 31.02 -16.76
N ARG A 134 10.31 31.93 -16.31
CA ARG A 134 9.30 31.68 -15.25
C ARG A 134 8.70 30.28 -15.45
N GLY A 135 9.14 29.32 -14.65
CA GLY A 135 8.90 27.89 -14.89
C GLY A 135 7.50 27.49 -14.45
N HIS A 136 6.92 26.54 -15.17
CA HIS A 136 5.68 25.89 -14.79
C HIS A 136 5.82 25.24 -13.41
N PRO A 137 4.72 25.14 -12.64
CA PRO A 137 4.74 24.54 -11.32
C PRO A 137 5.12 23.05 -11.42
N LEU A 138 6.12 22.59 -10.68
CA LEU A 138 6.64 21.22 -10.73
C LEU A 138 6.29 20.47 -9.45
N PRO A 139 6.02 19.15 -9.53
CA PRO A 139 5.75 18.36 -8.33
C PRO A 139 6.90 18.45 -7.32
N SER A 140 6.57 18.56 -6.03
CA SER A 140 7.58 18.58 -4.97
C SER A 140 7.12 17.86 -3.70
N PHE A 141 8.08 17.43 -2.89
CA PHE A 141 7.86 16.81 -1.58
C PHE A 141 8.66 17.55 -0.52
N GLU A 142 8.04 17.77 0.64
CA GLU A 142 8.68 18.41 1.79
C GLU A 142 8.27 17.67 3.07
N ILE A 143 9.24 17.34 3.94
CA ILE A 143 8.95 16.82 5.28
C ILE A 143 8.49 18.00 6.16
N LYS A 144 7.28 17.89 6.72
CA LYS A 144 6.68 18.93 7.57
C LYS A 144 6.86 18.65 9.06
N ALA A 145 6.86 17.38 9.45
CA ALA A 145 7.13 16.98 10.82
C ALA A 145 7.78 15.60 10.89
N LYS A 146 8.49 15.35 11.98
CA LYS A 146 9.09 14.07 12.35
C LYS A 146 8.61 13.70 13.76
N LEU A 147 8.18 12.47 13.97
CA LEU A 147 7.89 11.92 15.29
C LEU A 147 8.93 10.86 15.62
N LEU A 148 9.64 11.01 16.73
CA LEU A 148 10.61 10.01 17.18
C LEU A 148 9.90 8.69 17.48
N HIS A 149 10.46 7.57 17.01
CA HIS A 149 9.84 6.25 17.11
C HIS A 149 10.82 5.22 17.70
N PRO A 150 10.40 4.34 18.62
CA PRO A 150 11.28 3.35 19.21
C PRO A 150 11.42 2.13 18.28
N GLY A 151 12.46 2.15 17.46
CA GLY A 151 12.75 1.13 16.44
C GLY A 151 12.02 1.36 15.13
N GLU A 152 12.13 0.39 14.22
CA GLU A 152 11.65 0.50 12.84
C GLU A 152 10.13 0.67 12.77
N VAL A 153 9.69 1.49 11.80
CA VAL A 153 8.28 1.74 11.55
C VAL A 153 7.80 0.78 10.46
N ILE A 154 7.18 -0.32 10.87
CA ILE A 154 6.70 -1.37 9.94
C ILE A 154 5.46 -0.90 9.18
N ARG A 155 4.50 -0.32 9.91
CA ARG A 155 3.28 0.24 9.36
C ARG A 155 2.86 1.48 10.13
N ALA A 156 2.36 2.49 9.42
CA ALA A 156 1.83 3.71 10.00
C ALA A 156 0.51 4.05 9.32
N THR A 157 -0.50 4.37 10.11
CA THR A 157 -1.82 4.78 9.63
C THR A 157 -2.33 5.97 10.42
N HIS A 158 -3.29 6.72 9.87
CA HIS A 158 -3.94 7.81 10.57
C HIS A 158 -5.36 7.44 11.00
N LEU A 159 -5.84 8.08 12.06
CA LEU A 159 -7.25 7.97 12.41
C LEU A 159 -8.10 8.62 11.29
N PRO A 160 -9.04 7.89 10.66
CA PRO A 160 -9.73 8.40 9.47
C PRO A 160 -10.55 9.68 9.71
N ASN A 161 -11.14 9.81 10.90
CA ASN A 161 -11.92 11.00 11.30
C ASN A 161 -11.03 12.18 11.73
N ASN A 162 -9.80 11.91 12.17
CA ASN A 162 -8.92 12.93 12.67
C ASN A 162 -7.47 12.58 12.36
N SER A 163 -6.99 13.14 11.26
CA SER A 163 -5.62 12.97 10.78
C SER A 163 -4.51 13.37 11.76
N PHE A 164 -4.83 14.07 12.86
CA PHE A 164 -3.87 14.39 13.92
C PHE A 164 -3.40 13.17 14.72
N PHE A 165 -4.22 12.13 14.77
CA PHE A 165 -3.86 10.89 15.44
C PHE A 165 -3.21 9.93 14.45
N ILE A 166 -1.99 9.51 14.79
CA ILE A 166 -1.21 8.56 14.00
C ILE A 166 -1.00 7.31 14.85
N VAL A 167 -1.24 6.15 14.25
CA VAL A 167 -1.00 4.85 14.87
C VAL A 167 0.11 4.15 14.12
N THR A 168 1.12 3.68 14.83
CA THR A 168 2.25 2.96 14.24
C THR A 168 2.46 1.61 14.90
N GLN A 169 2.97 0.66 14.14
CA GLN A 169 3.35 -0.67 14.61
C GLN A 169 4.87 -0.76 14.69
N THR A 170 5.38 -1.25 15.83
CA THR A 170 6.81 -1.44 16.06
C THR A 170 7.23 -2.90 15.82
N TYR A 171 8.53 -3.12 15.65
CA TYR A 171 9.15 -4.46 15.54
C TYR A 171 8.95 -5.37 16.77
N ASN A 172 8.49 -4.83 17.90
CA ASN A 172 8.20 -5.62 19.10
C ASN A 172 6.70 -5.98 19.23
N GLY A 173 5.87 -5.68 18.22
CA GLY A 173 4.42 -5.92 18.27
C GLY A 173 3.62 -4.87 19.04
N ASN A 174 4.28 -3.94 19.71
CA ASN A 174 3.60 -2.82 20.35
C ASN A 174 3.05 -1.88 19.28
N ILE A 175 1.84 -1.39 19.52
CA ILE A 175 1.24 -0.37 18.66
C ILE A 175 1.22 0.94 19.44
N LEU A 176 1.70 2.00 18.83
CA LEU A 176 1.84 3.32 19.44
C LEU A 176 0.83 4.27 18.84
N LEU A 177 0.11 5.01 19.69
CA LEU A 177 -0.78 6.09 19.28
C LEU A 177 -0.10 7.43 19.58
N PHE A 178 0.06 8.26 18.56
CA PHE A 178 0.59 9.62 18.64
C PHE A 178 -0.50 10.64 18.33
N ASP A 179 -0.49 11.75 19.06
CA ASP A 179 -1.19 12.98 18.68
C ASP A 179 -0.13 13.97 18.22
N TYR A 180 0.12 14.07 16.92
CA TYR A 180 1.28 14.83 16.43
C TYR A 180 1.17 16.33 16.71
N THR A 181 -0.01 16.84 17.08
CA THR A 181 -0.17 18.26 17.51
C THR A 181 0.51 18.56 18.83
N LYS A 182 0.75 17.53 19.66
CA LYS A 182 1.45 17.63 20.95
C LYS A 182 2.97 17.48 20.84
N HIS A 183 3.48 17.27 19.62
CA HIS A 183 4.89 17.11 19.31
C HIS A 183 5.46 18.28 18.51
N PRO A 184 6.70 18.73 18.79
CA PRO A 184 7.39 19.68 17.92
C PRO A 184 7.57 19.06 16.54
N SER A 185 7.45 19.89 15.50
CA SER A 185 7.63 19.42 14.11
C SER A 185 8.98 18.77 13.89
N PHE A 186 10.02 19.24 14.57
CA PHE A 186 11.36 18.66 14.52
C PHE A 186 11.85 18.44 15.96
N PRO A 187 11.84 17.20 16.46
CA PRO A 187 12.23 16.91 17.84
C PRO A 187 13.72 17.15 18.04
N SER A 188 14.08 17.81 19.14
CA SER A 188 15.46 17.99 19.60
C SER A 188 15.89 16.91 20.59
N ASP A 189 14.95 16.35 21.35
CA ASP A 189 15.17 15.18 22.20
C ASP A 189 15.05 13.91 21.35
N ILE A 190 16.14 13.17 21.26
CA ILE A 190 16.29 11.93 20.51
C ILE A 190 16.38 10.72 21.45
N ALA A 191 16.43 10.95 22.78
CA ALA A 191 16.61 9.88 23.75
C ALA A 191 15.28 9.21 24.15
N THR A 192 14.19 9.98 24.17
CA THR A 192 12.90 9.51 24.69
C THR A 192 11.75 9.74 23.72
N CYS A 193 11.01 8.68 23.39
CA CYS A 193 9.76 8.73 22.65
C CYS A 193 8.57 8.95 23.62
N TYR A 194 7.65 9.83 23.24
CA TYR A 194 6.48 10.20 24.05
C TYR A 194 5.16 9.87 23.32
N PRO A 195 4.85 8.59 23.06
CA PRO A 195 3.55 8.24 22.50
C PRO A 195 2.44 8.63 23.48
N GLN A 196 1.25 8.93 22.97
CA GLN A 196 0.11 9.28 23.79
C GLN A 196 -0.48 8.03 24.48
N MET A 197 -0.33 6.86 23.87
CA MET A 197 -0.77 5.58 24.42
C MET A 197 0.01 4.42 23.77
N ILE A 198 0.22 3.35 24.53
CA ILE A 198 0.79 2.08 24.03
C ILE A 198 -0.31 1.02 24.07
N LEU A 199 -0.58 0.40 22.95
CA LEU A 199 -1.49 -0.74 22.81
C LEU A 199 -0.64 -2.02 22.92
N LYS A 200 -0.79 -2.75 24.04
CA LYS A 200 0.01 -3.94 24.37
C LYS A 200 -0.82 -5.21 24.30
N GLY A 201 -0.52 -6.09 23.36
CA GLY A 201 -1.32 -7.30 23.11
C GLY A 201 -0.60 -8.36 22.29
N HIS A 202 0.18 -7.96 21.28
CA HIS A 202 1.01 -8.87 20.49
C HIS A 202 2.32 -9.20 21.20
N GLY A 203 2.85 -10.39 20.95
CA GLY A 203 4.16 -10.87 21.42
C GLY A 203 5.28 -10.74 20.38
N SER A 204 4.95 -10.45 19.12
CA SER A 204 5.91 -10.32 18.02
C SER A 204 5.50 -9.22 17.04
N GLU A 205 6.39 -8.88 16.10
CA GLU A 205 6.07 -7.93 15.03
C GLU A 205 4.90 -8.38 14.16
N GLY A 206 4.24 -7.41 13.57
CA GLY A 206 3.18 -7.64 12.60
C GLY A 206 3.21 -6.58 11.53
N SER A 207 2.68 -6.94 10.37
CA SER A 207 2.48 -5.99 9.29
C SER A 207 1.04 -5.49 9.26
N GLY A 208 0.05 -6.26 9.70
CA GLY A 208 -1.35 -5.89 9.56
C GLY A 208 -1.86 -4.89 10.60
N LEU A 209 -2.38 -3.76 10.10
CA LEU A 209 -3.03 -2.71 10.87
C LEU A 209 -4.17 -2.09 10.04
N CYS A 210 -5.40 -2.06 10.57
CA CYS A 210 -6.57 -1.55 9.85
C CYS A 210 -7.65 -0.96 10.77
N TRP A 211 -8.25 0.15 10.35
CA TRP A 211 -9.38 0.78 11.02
C TRP A 211 -10.73 0.24 10.54
N ASN A 212 -11.73 0.25 11.41
CA ASN A 212 -13.11 0.06 11.00
C ASN A 212 -13.67 1.39 10.44
N ILE A 213 -13.72 1.50 9.11
CA ILE A 213 -13.97 2.77 8.38
C ILE A 213 -15.46 2.98 8.04
N ASN A 214 -16.33 2.01 8.28
CA ASN A 214 -17.68 2.00 7.68
C ASN A 214 -18.57 3.18 8.11
N LYS A 215 -18.32 3.79 9.27
CA LYS A 215 -19.03 5.02 9.71
C LYS A 215 -18.63 6.30 8.97
N ILE A 216 -17.45 6.35 8.34
CA ILE A 216 -17.00 7.56 7.63
C ILE A 216 -17.79 7.77 6.34
N TYR A 217 -18.20 6.69 5.67
CA TYR A 217 -18.96 6.78 4.42
C TYR A 217 -20.46 7.04 4.66
N ASP A 218 -21.05 6.55 5.75
CA ASP A 218 -22.45 6.83 6.10
C ASP A 218 -22.70 8.32 6.40
N ASN A 219 -21.75 9.00 7.04
CA ASN A 219 -21.87 10.43 7.35
C ASN A 219 -21.73 11.33 6.11
N ASN A 220 -21.05 10.86 5.05
CA ASN A 220 -20.87 11.64 3.81
C ASN A 220 -22.00 11.45 2.79
N ILE A 221 -22.94 10.52 3.04
CA ILE A 221 -24.13 10.28 2.20
C ILE A 221 -25.39 10.97 2.80
N GLY A 222 -25.28 11.52 4.00
CA GLY A 222 -26.38 12.09 4.78
C GLY A 222 -26.77 13.54 4.45
N ASP A 223 -26.92 13.90 3.18
CA ASP A 223 -27.63 15.13 2.79
C ASP A 223 -28.61 14.90 1.62
N SER A 224 -29.31 13.77 1.62
CA SER A 224 -30.70 13.72 1.14
C SER A 224 -31.42 12.47 1.64
N LYS A 225 -32.60 12.70 2.25
CA LYS A 225 -33.64 11.75 2.70
C LYS A 225 -33.61 11.39 4.18
N ASN A 226 -34.24 12.29 4.94
CA ASN A 226 -34.97 12.00 6.17
C ASN A 226 -35.87 10.77 5.99
N THR A 227 -35.53 9.68 6.67
CA THR A 227 -36.51 8.68 7.10
C THR A 227 -36.17 8.31 8.54
N LYS A 228 -36.77 9.07 9.47
CA LYS A 228 -36.82 8.73 10.89
C LYS A 228 -37.65 7.47 11.06
N ASN A 229 -37.01 6.32 11.22
CA ASN A 229 -37.68 5.16 11.83
C ASN A 229 -37.34 5.13 13.31
N ASN A 230 -38.29 5.62 14.10
CA ASN A 230 -38.35 5.43 15.55
C ASN A 230 -38.44 3.93 15.85
N ILE A 231 -37.43 3.36 16.50
CA ILE A 231 -37.58 2.12 17.25
C ILE A 231 -37.60 2.52 18.71
N LYS A 232 -38.78 2.35 19.33
CA LYS A 232 -39.00 2.52 20.76
C LYS A 232 -38.38 1.33 21.48
N ASP A 233 -37.54 1.61 22.45
CA ASP A 233 -37.07 0.66 23.44
C ASP A 233 -38.28 0.11 24.22
N ASN A 234 -38.50 -1.19 24.14
CA ASN A 234 -39.34 -1.92 25.09
C ASN A 234 -38.39 -2.67 26.03
N GLU A 235 -38.21 -2.11 27.23
CA GLU A 235 -37.73 -2.82 28.39
C GLU A 235 -38.77 -3.88 28.80
N ASN A 236 -38.33 -5.13 28.91
CA ASN A 236 -38.77 -6.19 29.83
C ASN A 236 -38.57 -7.54 29.15
N ASP A 237 -37.52 -8.26 29.55
CA ASP A 237 -37.66 -9.59 30.14
C ASP A 237 -36.28 -10.09 30.59
N THR A 238 -36.08 -10.06 31.90
CA THR A 238 -34.95 -10.65 32.59
C THR A 238 -35.17 -12.16 32.70
N GLU A 239 -34.37 -12.96 31.99
CA GLU A 239 -34.09 -14.33 32.39
C GLU A 239 -32.59 -14.51 32.65
N ASN A 240 -32.30 -14.91 33.89
CA ASN A 240 -30.98 -15.12 34.44
C ASN A 240 -30.25 -16.28 33.74
N THR A 241 -29.20 -15.97 33.00
CA THR A 241 -28.07 -16.87 32.80
C THR A 241 -26.80 -16.16 33.26
N ASN A 242 -26.15 -16.72 34.29
CA ASN A 242 -24.89 -16.24 34.85
C ASN A 242 -23.73 -16.47 33.87
N ASP A 243 -23.71 -15.74 32.77
CA ASP A 243 -22.50 -15.54 31.98
C ASP A 243 -21.91 -14.18 32.36
N GLU A 244 -20.63 -14.17 32.72
CA GLU A 244 -19.89 -12.96 33.07
C GLU A 244 -20.06 -11.91 31.95
N ASN A 245 -20.73 -10.79 32.25
CA ASN A 245 -21.07 -9.72 31.33
C ASN A 245 -19.81 -9.06 30.71
N PHE A 246 -19.29 -9.63 29.64
CA PHE A 246 -18.32 -8.98 28.75
C PHE A 246 -19.05 -7.98 27.85
N GLY A 247 -19.12 -6.71 28.26
CA GLY A 247 -19.87 -5.64 27.58
C GLY A 247 -19.78 -5.66 26.05
N GLU A 248 -20.94 -5.69 25.38
CA GLU A 248 -21.11 -5.82 23.93
C GLU A 248 -20.14 -4.94 23.13
N ILE A 249 -19.57 -5.48 22.04
CA ILE A 249 -18.74 -4.68 21.14
C ILE A 249 -19.66 -3.73 20.41
N ASN A 250 -19.58 -2.46 20.79
CA ASN A 250 -20.24 -1.41 20.06
C ASN A 250 -19.45 -1.15 18.77
N THR A 251 -19.93 -1.72 17.66
CA THR A 251 -19.36 -1.52 16.30
C THR A 251 -19.43 -0.08 15.83
N SER A 252 -20.08 0.78 16.62
CA SER A 252 -20.16 2.20 16.44
C SER A 252 -18.95 2.96 17.04
N ASN A 253 -18.08 2.29 17.79
CA ASN A 253 -16.85 2.86 18.37
C ASN A 253 -15.69 2.90 17.35
N LEU A 254 -14.65 3.68 17.66
CA LEU A 254 -13.41 3.72 16.89
C LEU A 254 -12.60 2.44 17.14
N LEU A 255 -12.86 1.44 16.30
CA LEU A 255 -12.20 0.14 16.36
C LEU A 255 -10.97 0.09 15.46
N LEU A 256 -9.89 -0.43 16.02
CA LEU A 256 -8.64 -0.71 15.33
C LEU A 256 -8.38 -2.21 15.45
N ALA A 257 -8.03 -2.87 14.35
CA ALA A 257 -7.59 -4.25 14.34
C ALA A 257 -6.14 -4.34 13.90
N SER A 258 -5.43 -5.30 14.48
CA SER A 258 -4.04 -5.58 14.16
C SER A 258 -3.78 -7.08 14.18
N CYS A 259 -2.83 -7.52 13.36
CA CYS A 259 -2.34 -8.89 13.36
C CYS A 259 -0.82 -8.92 13.49
N ALA A 260 -0.30 -10.04 13.99
CA ALA A 260 1.12 -10.24 14.18
C ALA A 260 1.57 -11.65 13.74
N SER A 261 2.88 -11.79 13.61
CA SER A 261 3.57 -13.03 13.25
C SER A 261 3.40 -14.15 14.30
N ASP A 262 3.00 -13.82 15.52
CA ASP A 262 2.69 -14.79 16.59
C ASP A 262 1.32 -15.47 16.42
N GLY A 263 0.60 -15.19 15.33
CA GLY A 263 -0.73 -15.73 15.09
C GLY A 263 -1.84 -15.03 15.87
N SER A 264 -1.53 -13.94 16.55
CA SER A 264 -2.52 -13.18 17.32
C SER A 264 -3.17 -12.08 16.50
N ILE A 265 -4.48 -11.97 16.63
CA ILE A 265 -5.29 -10.87 16.10
C ILE A 265 -5.82 -10.10 17.31
N CYS A 266 -5.53 -8.81 17.39
CA CYS A 266 -6.01 -7.95 18.46
C CYS A 266 -7.01 -6.93 17.93
N LEU A 267 -8.11 -6.74 18.67
CA LEU A 267 -9.10 -5.69 18.45
C LEU A 267 -9.01 -4.66 19.57
N TRP A 268 -8.98 -3.38 19.22
CA TRP A 268 -8.79 -2.27 20.15
C TRP A 268 -9.95 -1.29 20.05
N ASP A 269 -10.41 -0.79 21.20
CA ASP A 269 -11.34 0.34 21.29
C ASP A 269 -10.63 1.53 21.90
N ILE A 270 -10.22 2.47 21.03
CA ILE A 270 -9.38 3.60 21.43
C ILE A 270 -10.15 4.62 22.27
N ASN A 271 -11.48 4.63 22.19
CA ASN A 271 -12.31 5.51 23.02
C ASN A 271 -12.23 5.14 24.51
N LYS A 272 -11.91 3.89 24.85
CA LYS A 272 -11.74 3.45 26.24
C LYS A 272 -10.44 3.96 26.88
N GLY A 273 -9.39 4.15 26.09
CA GLY A 273 -8.07 4.59 26.56
C GLY A 273 -7.83 6.10 26.53
N THR A 274 -8.58 6.86 25.73
CA THR A 274 -8.32 8.30 25.48
C THR A 274 -8.71 9.25 26.62
N LYS A 275 -9.24 8.74 27.74
CA LYS A 275 -9.64 9.58 28.88
C LYS A 275 -8.46 10.04 29.77
N SER A 276 -7.26 9.48 29.62
CA SER A 276 -6.07 9.86 30.39
C SER A 276 -5.17 10.83 29.61
N ASN A 277 -5.26 12.13 29.91
CA ASN A 277 -4.37 13.18 29.40
C ASN A 277 -3.02 13.24 30.16
N GLU A 278 -2.48 12.09 30.56
CA GLU A 278 -1.34 12.03 31.49
C GLU A 278 0.02 12.27 30.83
N VAL A 279 0.13 12.13 29.50
CA VAL A 279 1.40 12.32 28.80
C VAL A 279 1.68 13.82 28.56
N PRO A 280 2.85 14.34 28.99
CA PRO A 280 3.21 15.75 28.85
C PRO A 280 3.41 16.15 27.39
N ARG A 281 3.14 17.43 27.07
CA ARG A 281 3.46 18.02 25.76
C ARG A 281 4.97 18.16 25.61
N THR A 282 5.52 17.76 24.46
CA THR A 282 6.97 17.73 24.27
C THR A 282 7.59 19.10 23.92
N TYR A 283 6.80 20.09 23.50
CA TYR A 283 7.26 21.47 23.19
C TYR A 283 8.01 22.18 24.33
N GLY A 284 7.90 21.72 25.58
CA GLY A 284 8.56 22.30 26.75
C GLY A 284 9.67 21.45 27.36
N ILE A 285 9.98 20.28 26.78
CA ILE A 285 10.97 19.34 27.33
C ILE A 285 12.32 19.60 26.65
N ASN A 286 13.13 20.49 27.23
CA ASN A 286 14.50 20.72 26.79
C ASN A 286 15.46 19.78 27.52
N LYS A 287 15.50 18.50 27.13
CA LYS A 287 16.58 17.60 27.54
C LYS A 287 17.47 17.30 26.34
N VAL A 288 18.72 17.73 26.41
CA VAL A 288 19.75 17.33 25.45
C VAL A 288 20.25 15.96 25.91
N GLY A 289 19.94 14.91 25.17
CA GLY A 289 20.46 13.58 25.42
C GLY A 289 21.99 13.56 25.38
N LYS A 290 22.62 12.86 26.33
CA LYS A 290 24.05 12.54 26.27
C LYS A 290 24.24 11.33 25.36
N GLY A 291 24.90 11.50 24.21
CA GLY A 291 25.30 10.40 23.34
C GLY A 291 24.14 9.74 22.58
N ALA A 292 24.41 9.32 21.35
CA ALA A 292 23.46 8.57 20.53
C ALA A 292 23.37 7.12 21.01
N ASP A 293 22.65 6.89 22.10
CA ASP A 293 22.12 5.55 22.35
C ASP A 293 20.95 5.37 21.38
N TYR A 294 21.13 4.57 20.33
CA TYR A 294 20.09 4.25 19.34
C TYR A 294 18.90 3.48 19.94
N ASN A 295 18.99 3.10 21.22
CA ASN A 295 17.90 2.54 22.00
C ASN A 295 17.00 3.65 22.57
N ILE A 296 16.06 4.12 21.75
CA ILE A 296 15.06 5.11 22.12
C ILE A 296 14.16 4.54 23.23
N LYS A 297 14.13 5.19 24.39
CA LYS A 297 13.27 4.78 25.51
C LYS A 297 11.87 5.34 25.34
N ILE A 298 10.85 4.56 25.69
CA ILE A 298 9.48 5.09 25.79
C ILE A 298 9.31 5.76 27.15
N TYR A 299 8.61 6.89 27.18
CA TYR A 299 8.30 7.60 28.42
C TYR A 299 7.61 6.67 29.44
N GLU A 300 8.18 6.56 30.64
CA GLU A 300 7.80 5.55 31.66
C GLU A 300 6.33 5.66 32.09
N ASN A 301 5.76 6.86 32.13
CA ASN A 301 4.36 7.08 32.51
C ASN A 301 3.39 7.09 31.31
N THR A 302 3.77 6.47 30.19
CA THR A 302 2.85 6.37 29.06
C THR A 302 1.73 5.37 29.37
N PRO A 303 0.45 5.75 29.23
CA PRO A 303 -0.66 4.85 29.51
C PRO A 303 -0.68 3.67 28.55
N THR A 304 -0.97 2.49 29.07
CA THR A 304 -1.10 1.26 28.29
C THR A 304 -2.56 0.84 28.17
N LEU A 305 -3.01 0.53 26.97
CA LEU A 305 -4.32 -0.07 26.71
C LEU A 305 -4.15 -1.55 26.41
N SER A 306 -5.04 -2.38 26.99
CA SER A 306 -5.17 -3.80 26.69
C SER A 306 -6.21 -4.02 25.58
N PRO A 307 -6.07 -5.08 24.77
CA PRO A 307 -7.00 -5.34 23.67
C PRO A 307 -8.40 -5.64 24.22
N LEU A 308 -9.41 -5.28 23.44
CA LEU A 308 -10.81 -5.61 23.71
C LEU A 308 -11.06 -7.10 23.49
N CYS A 309 -10.43 -7.66 22.46
CA CYS A 309 -10.45 -9.08 22.15
C CYS A 309 -9.11 -9.46 21.52
N THR A 310 -8.64 -10.66 21.85
CA THR A 310 -7.46 -11.26 21.25
C THR A 310 -7.85 -12.66 20.78
N TRP A 311 -7.70 -12.90 19.48
CA TRP A 311 -7.90 -14.21 18.88
C TRP A 311 -6.54 -14.84 18.61
N ILE A 312 -6.33 -16.05 19.13
CA ILE A 312 -5.11 -16.84 18.92
C ILE A 312 -5.54 -18.27 18.63
N ASN A 313 -5.08 -18.83 17.50
CA ASN A 313 -5.30 -20.23 17.20
C ASN A 313 -4.27 -21.08 17.94
N LYS A 314 -4.63 -21.63 19.10
CA LYS A 314 -3.70 -22.44 19.92
C LYS A 314 -3.25 -23.75 19.25
N ASN A 315 -3.94 -24.19 18.20
CA ASN A 315 -3.67 -25.47 17.56
C ASN A 315 -2.62 -25.37 16.44
N GLU A 316 -2.41 -24.18 15.88
CA GLU A 316 -1.49 -23.95 14.77
C GLU A 316 -0.82 -22.58 14.97
N GLU A 317 0.51 -22.58 15.16
CA GLU A 317 1.30 -21.36 15.15
C GLU A 317 1.51 -20.94 13.69
N THR A 318 0.64 -20.05 13.22
CA THR A 318 0.74 -19.47 11.87
C THR A 318 0.98 -17.97 11.97
N THR A 319 1.88 -17.50 11.14
CA THR A 319 2.19 -16.09 10.94
C THR A 319 1.06 -15.41 10.15
N LEU A 320 0.60 -14.26 10.64
CA LEU A 320 -0.44 -13.47 9.98
C LEU A 320 0.18 -12.23 9.34
N ASN A 321 -0.07 -12.04 8.05
CA ASN A 321 0.61 -11.02 7.26
C ASN A 321 -0.15 -9.69 7.20
N ASP A 322 -1.45 -9.75 6.94
CA ASP A 322 -2.29 -8.57 6.74
C ASP A 322 -3.71 -8.75 7.28
N ILE A 323 -4.38 -7.63 7.50
CA ILE A 323 -5.70 -7.58 8.13
C ILE A 323 -6.51 -6.42 7.55
N PHE A 324 -7.78 -6.67 7.23
CA PHE A 324 -8.69 -5.64 6.75
C PHE A 324 -10.09 -5.82 7.30
N PHE A 325 -10.70 -4.72 7.71
CA PHE A 325 -12.14 -4.66 7.90
C PHE A 325 -12.84 -4.66 6.55
N HIS A 326 -14.03 -5.27 6.50
CA HIS A 326 -14.87 -5.20 5.32
C HIS A 326 -15.45 -3.80 5.15
N SER A 327 -15.30 -3.20 3.97
CA SER A 327 -15.67 -1.79 3.68
C SER A 327 -17.15 -1.45 3.85
N LYS A 328 -18.03 -2.45 3.90
CA LYS A 328 -19.49 -2.28 4.09
C LYS A 328 -20.08 -3.00 5.31
N PHE A 329 -19.39 -4.03 5.82
CA PHE A 329 -19.93 -4.87 6.90
C PHE A 329 -19.11 -4.65 8.16
N ASN A 330 -19.64 -3.90 9.12
CA ASN A 330 -18.89 -3.41 10.29
C ASN A 330 -18.39 -4.53 11.20
N ASN A 331 -18.97 -5.72 11.07
CA ASN A 331 -18.70 -6.86 11.94
C ASN A 331 -17.67 -7.83 11.33
N ILE A 332 -17.33 -7.67 10.06
CA ILE A 332 -16.52 -8.63 9.31
C ILE A 332 -15.07 -8.16 9.29
N LEU A 333 -14.18 -9.06 9.69
CA LEU A 333 -12.75 -8.88 9.71
C LEU A 333 -12.09 -10.00 8.89
N GLY A 334 -11.36 -9.64 7.85
CA GLY A 334 -10.54 -10.57 7.07
C GLY A 334 -9.10 -10.58 7.60
N VAL A 335 -8.43 -11.74 7.51
CA VAL A 335 -7.02 -11.92 7.88
C VAL A 335 -6.37 -12.92 6.91
N CYS A 336 -5.12 -12.66 6.50
CA CYS A 336 -4.33 -13.59 5.69
C CYS A 336 -3.14 -14.19 6.45
N ASP A 337 -2.74 -15.40 6.05
CA ASP A 337 -1.66 -16.15 6.67
C ASP A 337 -0.61 -16.69 5.67
N ASP A 338 0.50 -17.21 6.21
CA ASP A 338 1.56 -17.85 5.43
C ASP A 338 1.17 -19.21 4.85
N ASN A 339 0.06 -19.80 5.28
CA ASN A 339 -0.45 -21.05 4.73
C ASN A 339 -1.33 -20.85 3.49
N GLY A 340 -1.53 -19.61 3.05
CA GLY A 340 -2.33 -19.23 1.89
C GLY A 340 -3.84 -19.15 2.17
N TYR A 341 -4.26 -19.13 3.44
CA TYR A 341 -5.67 -18.98 3.81
C TYR A 341 -6.05 -17.52 4.00
N MET A 342 -7.23 -17.19 3.44
CA MET A 342 -7.96 -15.98 3.79
C MET A 342 -9.04 -16.35 4.78
N SER A 343 -8.93 -15.90 6.01
CA SER A 343 -9.87 -16.22 7.08
C SER A 343 -10.74 -15.03 7.42
N ILE A 344 -12.04 -15.27 7.58
CA ILE A 344 -13.03 -14.28 7.98
C ILE A 344 -13.51 -14.53 9.41
N TYR A 345 -13.53 -13.47 10.20
CA TYR A 345 -13.97 -13.43 11.58
C TYR A 345 -15.15 -12.45 11.74
N ASP A 346 -16.16 -12.85 12.52
CA ASP A 346 -17.21 -11.94 12.99
C ASP A 346 -16.81 -11.40 14.37
N ILE A 347 -16.56 -10.09 14.46
CA ILE A 347 -16.11 -9.46 15.70
C ILE A 347 -17.14 -9.53 16.83
N ARG A 348 -18.42 -9.80 16.54
CA ARG A 348 -19.47 -9.93 17.56
C ARG A 348 -19.36 -11.25 18.32
N LYS A 349 -18.78 -12.29 17.70
CA LYS A 349 -18.64 -13.60 18.33
C LYS A 349 -17.39 -13.63 19.21
N LYS A 350 -17.56 -13.28 20.47
CA LYS A 350 -16.49 -13.26 21.49
C LYS A 350 -16.15 -14.65 22.05
N ASN A 351 -16.09 -15.69 21.22
CA ASN A 351 -15.56 -16.94 21.73
C ASN A 351 -14.04 -16.79 21.81
N PHE A 352 -13.47 -16.92 23.01
CA PHE A 352 -12.02 -16.81 23.26
C PHE A 352 -11.15 -17.85 22.52
N PHE A 353 -11.77 -18.69 21.67
CA PHE A 353 -11.18 -19.79 20.93
C PHE A 353 -11.80 -19.94 19.53
N THR A 354 -12.08 -18.83 18.84
CA THR A 354 -12.75 -18.88 17.53
C THR A 354 -11.81 -19.42 16.45
N ARG A 355 -12.17 -20.61 15.96
CA ARG A 355 -11.94 -20.97 14.56
C ARG A 355 -12.54 -19.88 13.65
N PRO A 356 -11.91 -19.53 12.53
CA PRO A 356 -12.51 -18.61 11.55
C PRO A 356 -13.87 -19.13 11.07
N GLU A 357 -14.79 -18.21 10.76
CA GLU A 357 -16.12 -18.58 10.27
C GLU A 357 -16.03 -19.20 8.88
N ILE A 358 -15.23 -18.55 8.03
CA ILE A 358 -15.01 -18.92 6.65
C ILE A 358 -13.52 -18.81 6.37
N SER A 359 -12.97 -19.80 5.68
CA SER A 359 -11.60 -19.75 5.15
C SER A 359 -11.62 -20.07 3.66
N TYR A 360 -10.93 -19.24 2.88
CA TYR A 360 -10.72 -19.41 1.44
C TYR A 360 -9.28 -19.82 1.19
N LYS A 361 -9.09 -20.84 0.35
CA LYS A 361 -7.77 -21.30 -0.08
C LYS A 361 -7.88 -22.02 -1.41
N ASP A 362 -7.06 -21.58 -2.35
CA ASP A 362 -6.97 -22.13 -3.71
C ASP A 362 -5.50 -22.25 -4.16
N HIS A 363 -4.58 -21.71 -3.36
CA HIS A 363 -3.14 -21.79 -3.62
C HIS A 363 -2.38 -22.16 -2.35
N ASN A 364 -1.25 -22.83 -2.51
CA ASN A 364 -0.45 -23.36 -1.40
C ASN A 364 0.80 -22.51 -1.10
N GLN A 365 0.81 -21.25 -1.49
CA GLN A 365 1.88 -20.30 -1.18
C GLN A 365 1.42 -19.29 -0.12
N PRO A 366 2.37 -18.70 0.65
CA PRO A 366 2.10 -17.61 1.56
C PRO A 366 1.32 -16.48 0.91
N MET A 367 0.27 -16.03 1.60
CA MET A 367 -0.51 -14.88 1.18
C MET A 367 -0.08 -13.67 2.00
N ASN A 368 0.68 -12.78 1.36
CA ASN A 368 1.27 -11.63 2.03
C ASN A 368 0.25 -10.52 2.29
N THR A 369 -0.78 -10.41 1.46
CA THR A 369 -1.71 -9.29 1.49
C THR A 369 -3.00 -9.61 0.76
N PHE A 370 -4.03 -8.83 1.05
CA PHE A 370 -5.28 -8.83 0.33
C PHE A 370 -5.97 -7.48 0.47
N SER A 371 -7.03 -7.25 -0.27
CA SER A 371 -7.87 -6.07 -0.08
C SER A 371 -9.29 -6.39 -0.51
N PHE A 372 -10.27 -5.91 0.25
CA PHE A 372 -11.66 -5.86 -0.18
C PHE A 372 -11.84 -4.74 -1.20
N ASP A 373 -12.79 -4.92 -2.13
CA ASP A 373 -13.27 -3.82 -2.94
C ASP A 373 -14.10 -2.86 -2.07
N ASN A 374 -13.95 -1.56 -2.30
CA ASN A 374 -14.64 -0.53 -1.52
C ASN A 374 -16.11 -0.40 -1.91
N PHE A 375 -16.45 -0.80 -3.14
CA PHE A 375 -17.79 -0.64 -3.71
C PHE A 375 -18.56 -1.96 -3.76
N SER A 376 -17.90 -3.05 -4.16
CA SER A 376 -18.51 -4.39 -4.20
C SER A 376 -18.53 -5.04 -2.82
N GLU A 377 -19.63 -5.71 -2.47
CA GLU A 377 -19.84 -6.31 -1.15
C GLU A 377 -19.21 -7.69 -0.96
N TYR A 378 -18.78 -8.32 -2.05
CA TYR A 378 -18.39 -9.72 -2.03
C TYR A 378 -17.05 -9.96 -2.70
N ILE A 379 -16.42 -8.94 -3.27
CA ILE A 379 -15.19 -9.12 -4.03
C ILE A 379 -13.98 -8.72 -3.18
N PHE A 380 -12.97 -9.57 -3.22
CA PHE A 380 -11.63 -9.25 -2.72
C PHE A 380 -10.55 -9.81 -3.65
N ALA A 381 -9.36 -9.23 -3.56
CA ALA A 381 -8.17 -9.69 -4.28
C ALA A 381 -7.09 -10.06 -3.26
N SER A 382 -6.34 -11.11 -3.55
CA SER A 382 -5.23 -11.61 -2.74
C SER A 382 -3.94 -11.66 -3.52
N GLY A 383 -2.82 -11.40 -2.85
CA GLY A 383 -1.48 -11.44 -3.41
C GLY A 383 -0.60 -12.45 -2.69
N TYR A 384 0.09 -13.29 -3.46
CA TYR A 384 0.93 -14.37 -2.95
C TYR A 384 2.42 -14.06 -3.10
N SER A 385 3.25 -14.84 -2.42
CA SER A 385 4.71 -14.74 -2.46
C SER A 385 5.35 -15.17 -3.79
N ASP A 386 4.61 -15.86 -4.66
CA ASP A 386 5.10 -16.30 -5.98
C ASP A 386 4.75 -15.33 -7.11
N GLY A 387 4.08 -14.21 -6.81
CA GLY A 387 3.64 -13.25 -7.83
C GLY A 387 2.23 -13.50 -8.36
N LEU A 388 1.54 -14.55 -7.91
CA LEU A 388 0.16 -14.80 -8.29
C LEU A 388 -0.78 -13.78 -7.63
N ILE A 389 -1.77 -13.30 -8.39
CA ILE A 389 -2.92 -12.56 -7.86
C ILE A 389 -4.15 -13.45 -8.03
N SER A 390 -4.96 -13.59 -6.99
CA SER A 390 -6.27 -14.26 -7.09
C SER A 390 -7.39 -13.30 -6.73
N ILE A 391 -8.48 -13.37 -7.49
CA ILE A 391 -9.69 -12.59 -7.27
C ILE A 391 -10.78 -13.54 -6.80
N TRP A 392 -11.56 -13.11 -5.83
CA TRP A 392 -12.47 -13.97 -5.10
C TRP A 392 -13.85 -13.33 -5.00
N ASP A 393 -14.89 -14.17 -4.99
CA ASP A 393 -16.23 -13.81 -4.53
C ASP A 393 -16.50 -14.56 -3.23
N MET A 394 -16.80 -13.81 -2.18
CA MET A 394 -17.07 -14.32 -0.84
C MET A 394 -18.25 -15.29 -0.80
N ARG A 395 -19.16 -15.24 -1.77
CA ARG A 395 -20.33 -16.12 -1.88
C ARG A 395 -20.03 -17.41 -2.63
N CYS A 396 -18.96 -17.44 -3.43
CA CYS A 396 -18.65 -18.58 -4.28
C CYS A 396 -17.82 -19.64 -3.51
N ASN A 397 -17.96 -20.91 -3.92
CA ASN A 397 -17.48 -22.15 -3.26
C ASN A 397 -15.95 -22.25 -3.07
N LYS A 398 -15.34 -21.37 -2.26
CA LYS A 398 -13.92 -21.43 -1.83
C LYS A 398 -12.86 -21.53 -2.94
N GLU A 399 -13.25 -21.35 -4.20
CA GLU A 399 -12.37 -21.28 -5.38
C GLU A 399 -12.24 -19.83 -5.84
N SER A 400 -11.09 -19.47 -6.41
CA SER A 400 -10.89 -18.12 -6.96
C SER A 400 -11.63 -17.95 -8.29
N LEU A 401 -12.19 -16.76 -8.50
CA LEU A 401 -12.86 -16.38 -9.76
C LEU A 401 -11.86 -16.21 -10.91
N LEU A 402 -10.70 -15.64 -10.61
CA LEU A 402 -9.68 -15.32 -11.60
C LEU A 402 -8.30 -15.41 -10.95
N LYS A 403 -7.38 -16.07 -11.66
CA LYS A 403 -5.95 -16.10 -11.34
C LYS A 403 -5.20 -15.27 -12.38
N ILE A 404 -4.43 -14.29 -11.94
CA ILE A 404 -3.61 -13.43 -12.79
C ILE A 404 -2.15 -13.71 -12.47
N ASP A 405 -1.44 -14.24 -13.47
CA ASP A 405 -0.01 -14.53 -13.41
C ASP A 405 0.73 -13.53 -14.32
N TYR A 406 1.52 -12.65 -13.71
CA TYR A 406 2.27 -11.60 -14.42
C TYR A 406 3.53 -11.18 -13.65
N HIS A 407 3.34 -10.84 -12.37
CA HIS A 407 4.45 -10.50 -11.48
C HIS A 407 5.42 -11.65 -11.40
N THR A 408 6.71 -11.34 -11.40
CA THR A 408 7.76 -12.37 -11.41
C THR A 408 8.27 -12.73 -10.02
N GLN A 409 7.88 -11.96 -9.01
CA GLN A 409 8.30 -12.12 -7.62
C GLN A 409 7.12 -11.82 -6.70
N SER A 410 7.35 -12.01 -5.40
CA SER A 410 6.40 -11.79 -4.31
C SER A 410 5.64 -10.47 -4.41
N ILE A 411 4.35 -10.54 -4.11
CA ILE A 411 3.48 -9.37 -4.00
C ILE A 411 3.51 -8.90 -2.55
N ASN A 412 3.88 -7.65 -2.32
CA ASN A 412 4.01 -7.09 -0.98
C ASN A 412 2.71 -6.43 -0.51
N ARG A 413 2.00 -5.71 -1.40
CA ARG A 413 0.71 -5.07 -1.10
C ARG A 413 -0.24 -5.13 -2.27
N ILE A 414 -1.53 -5.25 -1.95
CA ILE A 414 -2.65 -5.02 -2.85
C ILE A 414 -3.58 -3.99 -2.21
N LYS A 415 -4.02 -3.00 -2.98
CA LYS A 415 -4.99 -2.00 -2.53
C LYS A 415 -6.00 -1.70 -3.63
N PHE A 416 -7.28 -1.90 -3.33
CA PHE A 416 -8.35 -1.42 -4.20
C PHE A 416 -8.35 0.11 -4.29
N CYS A 417 -8.65 0.62 -5.47
CA CYS A 417 -8.81 2.04 -5.72
C CYS A 417 -9.99 2.58 -4.89
N LEU A 418 -9.85 3.82 -4.42
CA LEU A 418 -10.91 4.51 -3.67
C LEU A 418 -11.94 5.18 -4.58
N MET A 419 -11.64 5.34 -5.88
CA MET A 419 -12.47 6.09 -6.84
C MET A 419 -13.47 5.20 -7.58
N GLN A 420 -13.05 3.99 -7.99
CA GLN A 420 -13.83 3.11 -8.87
C GLN A 420 -13.73 1.65 -8.44
N SER A 421 -14.85 0.94 -8.52
CA SER A 421 -14.93 -0.50 -8.29
C SER A 421 -14.13 -1.28 -9.33
N GLY A 422 -13.44 -2.32 -8.87
CA GLY A 422 -12.73 -3.25 -9.74
C GLY A 422 -11.40 -2.77 -10.28
N ILE A 423 -10.95 -1.56 -9.90
CA ILE A 423 -9.56 -1.14 -10.11
C ILE A 423 -8.77 -1.39 -8.83
N PHE A 424 -7.62 -2.02 -8.94
CA PHE A 424 -6.71 -2.21 -7.80
C PHE A 424 -5.25 -2.07 -8.21
N GLY A 425 -4.41 -1.69 -7.26
CA GLY A 425 -2.97 -1.60 -7.41
C GLY A 425 -2.28 -2.74 -6.69
N THR A 426 -1.20 -3.25 -7.26
CA THR A 426 -0.27 -4.20 -6.62
C THR A 426 1.13 -3.63 -6.60
N CYS A 427 1.93 -4.00 -5.60
CA CYS A 427 3.36 -3.74 -5.57
C CYS A 427 4.13 -5.04 -5.30
N SER A 428 5.29 -5.19 -5.94
CA SER A 428 6.04 -6.45 -5.93
C SER A 428 7.54 -6.22 -5.72
N ASP A 429 8.21 -7.29 -5.29
CA ASP A 429 9.67 -7.40 -5.24
C ASP A 429 10.33 -7.36 -6.62
N ASP A 430 9.57 -7.53 -7.71
CA ASP A 430 10.08 -7.38 -9.08
C ASP A 430 10.42 -5.93 -9.48
N GLY A 431 10.14 -4.97 -8.60
CA GLY A 431 10.38 -3.55 -8.79
C GLY A 431 9.32 -2.83 -9.61
N THR A 432 8.17 -3.47 -9.80
CA THR A 432 7.02 -2.87 -10.47
C THR A 432 5.85 -2.67 -9.51
N ALA A 433 5.11 -1.59 -9.74
CA ALA A 433 3.75 -1.43 -9.23
C ALA A 433 2.78 -1.51 -10.41
N CYS A 434 1.81 -2.41 -10.36
CA CYS A 434 0.88 -2.63 -11.47
C CYS A 434 -0.53 -2.18 -11.08
N ILE A 435 -1.25 -1.60 -12.02
CA ILE A 435 -2.67 -1.28 -11.88
C ILE A 435 -3.46 -2.27 -12.72
N TRP A 436 -4.55 -2.77 -12.14
CA TRP A 436 -5.39 -3.82 -12.69
C TRP A 436 -6.83 -3.33 -12.78
N ASP A 437 -7.53 -3.75 -13.82
CA ASP A 437 -8.94 -3.49 -14.03
C ASP A 437 -9.68 -4.81 -14.27
N MET A 438 -10.57 -5.17 -13.35
CA MET A 438 -11.37 -6.40 -13.42
C MET A 438 -12.45 -6.35 -14.51
N SER A 439 -12.89 -5.15 -14.91
CA SER A 439 -14.00 -4.97 -15.86
C SER A 439 -13.64 -5.31 -17.31
N ARG A 440 -12.34 -5.35 -17.64
CA ARG A 440 -11.79 -5.67 -18.98
C ARG A 440 -11.97 -7.12 -19.42
N ASN A 441 -12.63 -7.94 -18.61
CA ASN A 441 -12.94 -9.34 -18.92
C ASN A 441 -14.25 -9.53 -19.72
N SER A 442 -14.95 -8.45 -20.12
CA SER A 442 -16.21 -8.56 -20.87
C SER A 442 -16.00 -8.88 -22.37
N GLU A 443 -16.90 -9.69 -22.93
CA GLU A 443 -16.89 -10.23 -24.30
C GLU A 443 -16.63 -9.18 -25.42
N ASN A 444 -16.89 -7.89 -25.14
CA ASN A 444 -16.66 -6.78 -26.07
C ASN A 444 -15.19 -6.62 -26.50
N TYR A 445 -14.23 -7.00 -25.65
CA TYR A 445 -12.80 -6.90 -26.01
C TYR A 445 -12.31 -8.04 -26.91
N GLU A 446 -13.06 -9.14 -27.06
CA GLU A 446 -12.69 -10.21 -28.00
C GLU A 446 -12.82 -9.77 -29.46
N GLN A 447 -13.71 -8.82 -29.74
CA GLN A 447 -13.90 -8.29 -31.09
C GLN A 447 -12.77 -7.34 -31.49
N ILE A 448 -12.22 -6.58 -30.54
CA ILE A 448 -11.13 -5.62 -30.77
C ILE A 448 -9.81 -6.36 -31.05
N LYS A 449 -9.56 -7.48 -30.37
CA LYS A 449 -8.30 -8.23 -30.50
C LYS A 449 -8.07 -8.88 -31.86
N LYS A 450 -9.14 -9.23 -32.60
CA LYS A 450 -9.02 -9.79 -33.95
C LYS A 450 -8.34 -8.83 -34.96
N LEU A 451 -8.19 -7.55 -34.62
CA LEU A 451 -7.59 -6.54 -35.50
C LEU A 451 -6.12 -6.20 -35.15
N GLU A 452 -5.62 -6.55 -33.96
CA GLU A 452 -4.31 -6.06 -33.47
C GLU A 452 -3.25 -7.15 -33.21
N ASP A 453 -3.56 -8.42 -33.48
CA ASP A 453 -2.72 -9.59 -33.14
C ASP A 453 -1.38 -9.73 -33.92
N ASP A 454 -0.87 -8.70 -34.62
CA ASP A 454 0.34 -8.82 -35.47
C ASP A 454 1.63 -8.14 -34.97
N ILE A 455 1.64 -7.39 -33.86
CA ILE A 455 2.83 -6.56 -33.55
C ILE A 455 3.83 -7.22 -32.58
N TYR A 456 3.45 -8.14 -31.69
CA TYR A 456 4.44 -8.86 -30.86
C TYR A 456 4.02 -10.30 -30.56
N ASN A 457 4.65 -11.25 -31.25
CA ASN A 457 4.84 -12.65 -30.82
C ASN A 457 5.67 -12.69 -29.52
N ASN A 458 5.11 -12.18 -28.42
CA ASN A 458 5.73 -12.27 -27.10
C ASN A 458 5.27 -13.59 -26.45
N PRO A 459 6.17 -14.50 -26.05
CA PRO A 459 5.79 -15.78 -25.44
C PRO A 459 5.07 -15.62 -24.09
N LYS A 460 5.16 -14.44 -23.45
CA LYS A 460 4.40 -14.11 -22.24
C LYS A 460 3.02 -13.58 -22.63
N LYS A 461 1.98 -14.38 -22.39
CA LYS A 461 0.57 -13.98 -22.51
C LYS A 461 0.26 -12.88 -21.50
N ILE A 462 0.26 -11.62 -21.94
CA ILE A 462 -0.06 -10.48 -21.06
C ILE A 462 -1.55 -10.59 -20.67
N PRO A 463 -1.88 -10.57 -19.36
CA PRO A 463 -3.27 -10.63 -18.92
C PRO A 463 -4.04 -9.37 -19.34
N LYS A 464 -5.30 -9.56 -19.77
CA LYS A 464 -6.18 -8.47 -20.25
C LYS A 464 -6.50 -7.44 -19.16
N GLN A 465 -6.42 -7.89 -17.90
CA GLN A 465 -6.72 -7.09 -16.72
C GLN A 465 -5.62 -6.09 -16.39
N LEU A 466 -4.42 -6.23 -16.97
CA LEU A 466 -3.33 -5.29 -16.73
C LEU A 466 -3.64 -3.95 -17.40
N LEU A 467 -3.82 -2.91 -16.59
CA LEU A 467 -4.10 -1.55 -17.04
C LEU A 467 -2.81 -0.77 -17.25
N PHE A 468 -1.91 -0.81 -16.28
CA PHE A 468 -0.71 0.03 -16.28
C PHE A 468 0.42 -0.61 -15.46
N VAL A 469 1.67 -0.39 -15.89
CA VAL A 469 2.88 -0.86 -15.19
C VAL A 469 3.76 0.34 -14.85
N HIS A 470 3.91 0.62 -13.57
CA HIS A 470 4.86 1.58 -13.03
C HIS A 470 6.20 0.87 -12.76
N GLY A 471 7.19 1.10 -13.63
CA GLY A 471 8.55 0.54 -13.52
C GLY A 471 9.61 1.56 -13.11
N GLY A 472 9.26 2.52 -12.24
CA GLY A 472 10.16 3.60 -11.83
C GLY A 472 11.12 3.25 -10.70
N HIS A 473 10.85 2.18 -9.94
CA HIS A 473 11.66 1.72 -8.81
C HIS A 473 12.82 0.85 -9.28
N ILE A 474 13.95 0.94 -8.57
CA ILE A 474 15.14 0.12 -8.82
C ILE A 474 15.26 -0.90 -7.68
N GLY A 475 14.52 -2.01 -7.79
CA GLY A 475 14.39 -3.03 -6.75
C GLY A 475 12.99 -3.05 -6.12
N SER A 476 12.81 -3.83 -5.06
CA SER A 476 11.49 -4.12 -4.48
C SER A 476 10.69 -2.89 -4.08
N VAL A 477 9.38 -2.96 -4.32
CA VAL A 477 8.40 -1.95 -3.88
C VAL A 477 7.70 -2.46 -2.63
N TYR A 478 7.88 -1.76 -1.50
CA TYR A 478 7.43 -2.23 -0.18
C TYR A 478 5.95 -1.96 0.06
N ASP A 479 5.49 -0.74 -0.23
CA ASP A 479 4.12 -0.31 0.08
C ASP A 479 3.58 0.65 -0.98
N MET A 480 2.25 0.73 -1.04
CA MET A 480 1.50 1.54 -1.98
C MET A 480 0.26 2.13 -1.31
N SER A 481 -0.01 3.41 -1.59
CA SER A 481 -1.24 4.08 -1.16
C SER A 481 -1.89 4.86 -2.29
N TRP A 482 -3.21 4.78 -2.37
CA TRP A 482 -4.04 5.68 -3.16
C TRP A 482 -4.28 6.98 -2.38
N ALA A 483 -4.35 8.11 -3.09
CA ALA A 483 -4.47 9.41 -2.44
C ALA A 483 -5.86 9.73 -1.93
N ASN A 484 -6.88 9.56 -2.76
CA ASN A 484 -8.24 9.99 -2.46
C ASN A 484 -9.24 9.32 -3.43
N THR A 485 -10.52 9.64 -3.26
CA THR A 485 -11.63 9.16 -4.07
C THR A 485 -11.81 9.92 -5.40
N THR A 486 -11.01 10.95 -5.68
CA THR A 486 -11.22 11.88 -6.81
C THR A 486 -10.13 11.84 -7.87
N THR A 487 -8.97 11.28 -7.53
CA THR A 487 -7.77 11.24 -8.38
C THR A 487 -7.15 9.86 -8.29
N LEU A 488 -6.55 9.42 -9.40
CA LEU A 488 -5.78 8.19 -9.46
C LEU A 488 -4.31 8.38 -9.10
N LEU A 489 -4.07 9.33 -8.20
CA LEU A 489 -2.76 9.58 -7.66
C LEU A 489 -2.39 8.42 -6.72
N ALA A 490 -1.27 7.78 -7.02
CA ALA A 490 -0.69 6.73 -6.21
C ALA A 490 0.68 7.17 -5.67
N ALA A 491 1.02 6.69 -4.49
CA ALA A 491 2.35 6.79 -3.91
C ALA A 491 2.91 5.40 -3.69
N THR A 492 4.18 5.20 -4.04
CA THR A 492 4.91 3.95 -3.88
C THR A 492 6.28 4.23 -3.27
N VAL A 493 6.73 3.34 -2.39
CA VAL A 493 8.05 3.39 -1.74
C VAL A 493 8.80 2.08 -1.99
N GLY A 494 10.11 2.17 -2.15
CA GLY A 494 10.94 1.01 -2.48
C GLY A 494 12.29 0.97 -1.79
N VAL A 495 13.02 -0.11 -2.04
CA VAL A 495 14.37 -0.39 -1.52
C VAL A 495 15.38 0.68 -1.89
N ASP A 496 15.19 1.37 -3.02
CA ASP A 496 16.10 2.40 -3.55
C ASP A 496 16.06 3.75 -2.80
N ASN A 497 15.48 3.75 -1.60
CA ASN A 497 15.14 4.93 -0.81
C ASN A 497 14.31 5.95 -1.60
N SER A 498 13.55 5.53 -2.62
CA SER A 498 12.72 6.47 -3.39
C SER A 498 11.27 6.46 -2.94
N LEU A 499 10.74 7.66 -2.74
CA LEU A 499 9.30 7.93 -2.73
C LEU A 499 8.92 8.36 -4.14
N GLN A 500 8.00 7.63 -4.76
CA GLN A 500 7.45 7.97 -6.06
C GLN A 500 5.96 8.26 -5.94
N VAL A 501 5.56 9.47 -6.31
CA VAL A 501 4.15 9.88 -6.35
C VAL A 501 3.78 10.17 -7.77
N TRP A 502 2.82 9.44 -8.31
CA TRP A 502 2.57 9.41 -9.74
C TRP A 502 1.08 9.32 -10.05
N ASN A 503 0.72 9.90 -11.18
CA ASN A 503 -0.61 9.80 -11.77
C ASN A 503 -0.43 9.31 -13.21
N MET A 504 -1.16 8.26 -13.56
CA MET A 504 -1.13 7.72 -14.92
C MET A 504 -1.68 8.75 -15.91
N ASN A 505 -1.29 8.62 -17.18
CA ASN A 505 -1.85 9.46 -18.23
C ASN A 505 -3.34 9.15 -18.43
N GLU A 506 -4.16 10.18 -18.64
CA GLU A 506 -5.61 10.06 -18.83
C GLU A 506 -5.98 9.16 -20.03
N GLN A 507 -5.07 9.02 -20.99
CA GLN A 507 -5.22 8.12 -22.14
C GLN A 507 -5.50 6.66 -21.75
N PHE A 508 -5.01 6.21 -20.59
CA PHE A 508 -5.24 4.85 -20.11
C PHE A 508 -6.61 4.69 -19.42
N MET A 509 -7.26 5.79 -19.03
CA MET A 509 -8.46 5.79 -18.19
C MET A 509 -9.78 5.82 -18.95
N PHE A 510 -9.79 6.33 -20.19
CA PHE A 510 -11.01 6.61 -20.96
C PHE A 510 -11.03 5.96 -22.35
N GLN A 511 -10.83 4.65 -22.44
CA GLN A 511 -11.10 3.88 -23.66
C GLN A 511 -12.31 2.96 -23.50
#